data_AF-A0AAD6CNQ7-F1
#
_entry.id   AF-A0AAD6CNQ7-F1
#
_cell.length_a   1.000
_cell.length_b   1.000
_cell.length_c   1.000
_cell.angle_alpha   90.00
_cell.angle_beta   90.00
_cell.angle_gamma   90.00
#
_symmetry.space_group_name_H-M   'P 1'
#
loop_
_entity.id
_entity.type
_entity.pdbx_description
1 polymer ?
#
loop_
_entity_poly.entity_id
_entity_poly.type
_entity_poly.pdbx_seq_one_letter_code
_entity_poly.pdbx_strand_id
1 'polypeptide(L)'
;MRLPLRVSSLWVLLLAELVSAADYITTDALEICQPNSAISVSYFTAQLSRDGELNLAFVGNVGISGKITADIQLLVYGYMAVNETINLCSLGVDSLCPVSSGALDIPQATANISSILSDIPGIGYTVPDLDATIVIYVKK
;
A
#
# COMPACT_ATOMS: atom_id res chain seq x y z
N MET A 1 -43.70 46.66 11.14
CA MET A 1 -42.92 45.56 11.74
C MET A 1 -42.28 44.78 10.60
N ARG A 2 -41.07 45.18 10.15
CA ARG A 2 -40.37 44.55 9.02
C ARG A 2 -39.24 43.71 9.60
N LEU A 3 -39.41 42.38 9.59
CA LEU A 3 -38.41 41.42 10.05
C LEU A 3 -37.19 41.50 9.11
N PRO A 4 -35.95 41.62 9.61
CA PRO A 4 -34.78 41.77 8.75
C PRO A 4 -34.46 40.42 8.09
N LEU A 5 -34.85 40.29 6.83
CA LEU A 5 -34.57 39.16 5.93
C LEU A 5 -33.07 38.85 5.75
N ARG A 6 -32.16 39.61 6.37
CA ARG A 6 -30.70 39.49 6.20
C ARG A 6 -30.03 38.47 7.12
N VAL A 7 -30.69 38.04 8.20
CA VAL A 7 -30.08 37.09 9.15
C VAL A 7 -30.16 35.64 8.67
N SER A 8 -31.10 35.32 7.76
CA SER A 8 -31.33 33.96 7.28
C SER A 8 -30.25 33.42 6.34
N SER A 9 -29.47 34.29 5.68
CA SER A 9 -28.49 33.86 4.66
C SER A 9 -27.16 33.38 5.26
N LEU A 10 -26.89 33.66 6.53
CA LEU A 10 -25.62 33.31 7.19
C LEU A 10 -25.62 31.87 7.75
N TRP A 11 -26.80 31.26 7.91
CA TRP A 11 -26.95 29.90 8.44
C TRP A 11 -26.75 28.79 7.38
N VAL A 12 -26.90 29.11 6.09
CA VAL A 12 -26.76 28.13 5.00
C VAL A 12 -25.29 27.78 4.72
N LEU A 13 -24.33 28.66 5.09
CA LEU A 13 -22.90 28.41 4.92
C LEU A 13 -22.28 27.55 6.03
N LEU A 14 -23.00 27.27 7.12
CA LEU A 14 -22.50 26.45 8.23
C LEU A 14 -22.74 24.93 8.05
N LEU A 15 -23.44 24.51 6.99
CA LEU A 15 -23.65 23.11 6.62
C LEU A 15 -22.74 22.64 5.48
N ALA A 16 -21.63 23.35 5.20
CA ALA A 16 -20.57 22.77 4.40
C ALA A 16 -19.92 21.64 5.22
N GLU A 17 -20.52 20.45 5.15
CA GLU A 17 -19.94 19.22 5.67
C GLU A 17 -18.52 19.11 5.08
N LEU A 18 -17.52 19.18 5.95
CA LEU A 18 -16.16 18.80 5.56
C LEU A 18 -16.20 17.31 5.24
N VAL A 19 -16.40 16.98 3.97
CA VAL A 19 -16.15 15.64 3.44
C VAL A 19 -14.66 15.37 3.62
N SER A 20 -14.33 14.68 4.71
CA SER A 20 -13.04 14.04 4.90
C SER A 20 -13.09 12.72 4.14
N ALA A 21 -12.86 12.76 2.82
CA ALA A 21 -12.58 11.54 2.08
C ALA A 21 -11.20 11.04 2.54
N ALA A 22 -11.14 9.82 3.07
CA ALA A 22 -9.87 9.19 3.34
C ALA A 22 -9.24 8.81 2.00
N ASP A 23 -8.11 9.45 1.67
CA ASP A 23 -7.41 9.19 0.42
C ASP A 23 -6.56 7.92 0.57
N TYR A 24 -6.82 6.97 -0.32
CA TYR A 24 -6.06 5.73 -0.41
C TYR A 24 -5.45 5.59 -1.80
N ILE A 25 -4.23 5.06 -1.84
CA ILE A 25 -3.60 4.55 -3.05
C ILE A 25 -3.78 3.04 -3.03
N THR A 26 -4.52 2.49 -3.99
CA THR A 26 -4.82 1.06 -4.08
C THR A 26 -4.22 0.46 -5.33
N THR A 27 -3.68 -0.76 -5.24
CA THR A 27 -3.26 -1.54 -6.40
C THR A 27 -3.58 -3.01 -6.20
N ASP A 28 -4.19 -3.60 -7.22
CA ASP A 28 -4.42 -5.06 -7.31
C ASP A 28 -3.48 -5.69 -8.35
N ALA A 29 -2.69 -4.86 -9.05
CA ALA A 29 -1.81 -5.30 -10.12
C ALA A 29 -0.46 -5.73 -9.54
N LEU A 30 -0.12 -7.00 -9.76
CA LEU A 30 1.20 -7.55 -9.48
C LEU A 30 1.66 -8.35 -10.68
N GLU A 31 2.81 -7.98 -11.23
CA GLU A 31 3.43 -8.65 -12.38
C GLU A 31 4.73 -9.33 -11.94
N ILE A 32 4.96 -10.54 -12.44
CA ILE A 32 6.17 -11.31 -12.15
C ILE A 32 7.22 -10.98 -13.22
N CYS A 33 8.23 -10.20 -12.85
CA CYS A 33 9.24 -9.69 -13.80
C CYS A 33 10.25 -10.73 -14.33
N GLN A 34 10.28 -11.96 -13.79
CA GLN A 34 11.26 -12.99 -14.15
C GLN A 34 10.62 -14.24 -14.76
N PRO A 35 11.12 -14.76 -15.90
CA PRO A 35 10.71 -16.06 -16.39
C PRO A 35 11.17 -17.17 -15.42
N ASN A 36 10.24 -18.04 -15.00
CA ASN A 36 10.45 -19.08 -13.97
C ASN A 36 10.66 -18.56 -12.55
N SER A 37 9.91 -17.53 -12.14
CA SER A 37 9.86 -17.14 -10.73
C SER A 37 9.47 -18.32 -9.84
N ALA A 38 10.16 -18.46 -8.70
CA ALA A 38 9.79 -19.41 -7.66
C ALA A 38 8.56 -18.95 -6.86
N ILE A 39 7.89 -17.87 -7.26
CA ILE A 39 6.68 -17.34 -6.64
C ILE A 39 5.62 -17.22 -7.73
N SER A 40 4.42 -17.71 -7.43
CA SER A 40 3.22 -17.53 -8.25
C SER A 40 2.15 -16.84 -7.40
N VAL A 41 1.41 -15.93 -8.00
CA VAL A 41 0.44 -15.08 -7.30
C VAL A 41 -0.92 -15.24 -7.97
N SER A 42 -1.93 -15.57 -7.18
CA SER A 42 -3.32 -15.69 -7.62
C SER A 42 -4.15 -14.48 -7.22
N TYR A 43 -3.77 -13.82 -6.12
CA TYR A 43 -4.42 -12.62 -5.61
C TYR A 43 -3.41 -11.72 -4.92
N PHE A 44 -3.48 -10.43 -5.20
CA PHE A 44 -2.70 -9.41 -4.54
C PHE A 44 -3.54 -8.14 -4.44
N THR A 45 -3.49 -7.48 -3.29
CA THR A 45 -3.96 -6.11 -3.15
C THR A 45 -3.07 -5.38 -2.16
N ALA A 46 -2.82 -4.11 -2.43
CA ALA A 46 -2.12 -3.20 -1.55
C ALA A 46 -2.90 -1.89 -1.46
N GLN A 47 -3.12 -1.40 -0.24
CA GLN A 47 -3.80 -0.15 0.04
C GLN A 47 -2.93 0.69 0.99
N LEU A 48 -2.51 1.86 0.54
CA LEU A 48 -1.77 2.83 1.34
C LEU A 48 -2.67 4.02 1.69
N SER A 49 -2.83 4.31 2.98
CA SER A 49 -3.49 5.52 3.46
C SER A 49 -2.54 6.71 3.49
N ARG A 50 -3.11 7.92 3.41
CA ARG A 50 -2.38 9.18 3.61
C ARG A 50 -1.67 9.28 4.97
N ASP A 51 -2.14 8.55 5.98
CA ASP A 51 -1.55 8.51 7.33
C ASP A 51 -0.43 7.46 7.46
N GLY A 52 -0.13 6.72 6.38
CA GLY A 52 1.00 5.79 6.32
C GLY A 52 0.67 4.37 6.73
N GLU A 53 -0.61 4.03 6.79
CA GLU A 53 -1.05 2.66 6.99
C GLU A 53 -1.07 1.93 5.64
N LEU A 54 -0.25 0.88 5.52
CA LEU A 54 -0.20 0.00 4.36
C LEU A 54 -0.88 -1.32 4.71
N ASN A 55 -1.98 -1.61 4.04
CA ASN A 55 -2.70 -2.87 4.12
C ASN A 55 -2.37 -3.73 2.89
N LEU A 56 -1.88 -4.93 3.11
CA LEU A 56 -1.47 -5.88 2.07
C LEU A 56 -2.28 -7.17 2.22
N ALA A 57 -2.77 -7.73 1.13
CA ALA A 57 -3.26 -9.10 1.10
C ALA A 57 -2.69 -9.85 -0.11
N PHE A 58 -2.35 -11.12 0.11
CA PHE A 58 -1.60 -11.92 -0.85
C PHE A 58 -2.04 -13.39 -0.77
N VAL A 59 -2.34 -13.99 -1.92
CA VAL A 59 -2.54 -15.43 -2.05
C VAL A 59 -1.72 -15.94 -3.22
N GLY A 60 -0.88 -16.95 -2.96
CA GLY A 60 0.01 -17.50 -3.97
C GLY A 60 0.66 -18.80 -3.55
N ASN A 61 1.55 -19.32 -4.40
CA ASN A 61 2.44 -20.43 -4.06
C ASN A 61 3.89 -20.00 -4.17
N VAL A 62 4.69 -20.40 -3.18
CA VAL A 62 6.13 -20.17 -3.11
C VAL A 62 6.87 -21.51 -3.24
N GLY A 63 7.83 -21.60 -4.15
CA GLY A 63 8.67 -22.78 -4.41
C GLY A 63 10.04 -22.72 -3.74
N ILE A 64 10.29 -21.72 -2.91
CA ILE A 64 11.54 -21.53 -2.16
C ILE A 64 11.28 -21.64 -0.66
N SER A 65 12.22 -22.26 0.05
CA SER A 65 12.18 -22.39 1.50
C SER A 65 13.45 -21.83 2.12
N GLY A 66 13.33 -21.07 3.21
CA GLY A 66 14.48 -20.56 3.95
C GLY A 66 14.30 -19.16 4.55
N LYS A 67 15.42 -18.57 4.98
CA LYS A 67 15.48 -17.17 5.42
C LYS A 67 15.58 -16.30 4.17
N ILE A 68 14.50 -15.59 3.86
CA ILE A 68 14.42 -14.78 2.66
C ILE A 68 14.65 -13.32 3.05
N THR A 69 15.54 -12.67 2.32
CA THR A 69 15.68 -11.21 2.33
C THR A 69 15.05 -10.67 1.05
N ALA A 70 14.26 -9.60 1.19
CA ALA A 70 13.53 -8.96 0.11
C ALA A 70 14.04 -7.53 -0.07
N ASP A 71 14.61 -7.20 -1.22
CA ASP A 71 14.82 -5.79 -1.58
C ASP A 71 13.49 -5.27 -2.15
N ILE A 72 12.92 -4.24 -1.54
CA ILE A 72 11.66 -3.59 -1.94
C ILE A 72 11.97 -2.24 -2.55
N GLN A 73 11.61 -2.08 -3.82
CA GLN A 73 11.65 -0.78 -4.50
C GLN A 73 10.23 -0.35 -4.81
N LEU A 74 9.85 0.86 -4.36
CA LEU A 74 8.60 1.50 -4.72
C LEU A 74 8.89 2.62 -5.72
N LEU A 75 8.35 2.47 -6.92
CA LEU A 75 8.37 3.53 -7.92
C LEU A 75 6.99 4.18 -8.01
N VAL A 76 6.94 5.50 -7.89
CA VAL A 76 5.71 6.31 -8.00
C VAL A 76 5.94 7.28 -9.15
N TYR A 77 5.21 7.13 -10.27
CA TYR A 77 5.42 7.91 -11.51
C TYR A 77 6.85 7.79 -12.06
N GLY A 78 7.48 6.62 -11.92
CA GLY A 78 8.86 6.39 -12.32
C GLY A 78 9.92 7.03 -11.40
N TYR A 79 9.51 7.73 -10.34
CA TYR A 79 10.41 8.19 -9.29
C TYR A 79 10.55 7.13 -8.20
N MET A 80 11.78 6.84 -7.77
CA MET A 80 12.07 5.88 -6.71
C MET A 80 11.75 6.50 -5.35
N ALA A 81 10.57 6.21 -4.82
CA ALA A 81 10.11 6.70 -3.52
C ALA A 81 10.69 5.87 -2.36
N VAL A 82 10.89 4.56 -2.58
CA VAL A 82 11.42 3.65 -1.56
C VAL A 82 12.43 2.71 -2.21
N ASN A 83 13.53 2.44 -1.51
CA ASN A 83 14.49 1.43 -1.87
C ASN A 83 15.12 0.85 -0.59
N GLU A 84 14.46 -0.16 -0.04
CA GLU A 84 14.81 -0.70 1.28
C GLU A 84 15.01 -2.21 1.20
N THR A 85 15.95 -2.73 1.98
CA THR A 85 16.18 -4.17 2.11
C THR A 85 15.56 -4.67 3.40
N ILE A 86 14.52 -5.48 3.30
CA ILE A 86 13.78 -6.02 4.44
C ILE A 86 14.10 -7.50 4.61
N ASN A 87 14.52 -7.86 5.82
CA ASN A 87 14.57 -9.27 6.21
C ASN A 87 13.15 -9.73 6.59
N LEU A 88 12.58 -10.68 5.86
CA LEU A 88 11.22 -11.13 6.12
C LEU A 88 11.07 -11.75 7.52
N CYS A 89 12.16 -12.27 8.10
CA CYS A 89 12.18 -12.80 9.46
C CYS A 89 12.15 -11.73 10.55
N SER A 90 12.56 -10.49 10.26
CA SER A 90 12.50 -9.41 11.25
C SER A 90 11.11 -8.79 11.38
N LEU A 91 10.17 -9.16 10.50
CA LEU A 91 8.79 -8.65 10.53
C LEU A 91 7.92 -9.30 11.62
N GLY A 92 8.41 -10.35 12.28
CA GLY A 92 7.69 -10.99 13.40
C GLY A 92 6.40 -11.70 13.00
N VAL A 93 6.21 -11.98 11.71
CA VAL A 93 5.07 -12.73 11.19
C VAL A 93 5.48 -14.19 11.06
N ASP A 94 4.86 -15.08 11.85
CA ASP A 94 5.23 -16.50 11.91
C ASP A 94 5.09 -17.22 10.56
N SER A 95 4.15 -16.79 9.70
CA SER A 95 3.98 -17.33 8.35
C SER A 95 5.08 -16.91 7.36
N LEU A 96 5.88 -15.90 7.71
CA LEU A 96 6.96 -15.39 6.88
C LEU A 96 8.33 -15.95 7.25
N CYS A 97 8.51 -16.57 8.43
CA CYS A 97 9.78 -17.24 8.75
C CYS A 97 9.69 -18.49 9.63
N PRO A 98 10.34 -19.60 9.20
CA PRO A 98 10.94 -19.81 7.88
C PRO A 98 9.85 -19.94 6.81
N VAL A 99 10.01 -19.27 5.67
CA VAL A 99 9.09 -19.49 4.54
C VAL A 99 9.20 -20.96 4.15
N SER A 100 8.06 -21.65 4.15
CA SER A 100 7.92 -23.00 3.66
C SER A 100 7.46 -22.97 2.21
N SER A 101 8.04 -23.82 1.36
CA SER A 101 7.53 -23.99 0.02
C SER A 101 6.10 -24.55 0.08
N GLY A 102 5.17 -23.93 -0.62
CA GLY A 102 3.77 -24.30 -0.64
C GLY A 102 2.86 -23.09 -0.84
N ALA A 103 1.59 -23.28 -0.49
CA ALA A 103 0.60 -22.22 -0.51
C ALA A 103 0.89 -21.21 0.60
N LEU A 104 0.94 -19.94 0.22
CA LEU A 104 1.06 -18.79 1.11
C LEU A 104 -0.23 -17.97 1.00
N ASP A 105 -0.93 -17.86 2.12
CA ASP A 105 -2.15 -17.07 2.26
C ASP A 105 -1.94 -16.06 3.38
N ILE A 106 -1.91 -14.78 2.99
CA ILE A 106 -1.83 -13.63 3.89
C ILE A 106 -3.13 -12.85 3.66
N PRO A 107 -4.17 -13.12 4.47
CA PRO A 107 -5.48 -12.53 4.26
C PRO A 107 -5.47 -11.01 4.49
N GLN A 108 -4.64 -10.53 5.42
CA GLN A 108 -4.37 -9.11 5.65
C GLN A 108 -3.10 -8.95 6.51
N ALA A 109 -2.15 -8.15 6.02
CA ALA A 109 -0.98 -7.70 6.76
C ALA A 109 -0.96 -6.18 6.76
N THR A 110 -0.87 -5.58 7.95
CA THR A 110 -0.83 -4.12 8.10
C THR A 110 0.56 -3.69 8.55
N ALA A 111 1.15 -2.72 7.86
CA ALA A 111 2.42 -2.12 8.19
C ALA A 111 2.27 -0.60 8.30
N ASN A 112 2.98 0.00 9.25
CA ASN A 112 3.08 1.46 9.32
C ASN A 112 4.35 1.90 8.57
N ILE A 113 4.15 2.62 7.47
CA ILE A 113 5.19 3.17 6.60
C ILE A 113 5.15 4.71 6.58
N SER A 114 4.72 5.31 7.68
CA SER A 114 4.64 6.79 7.82
C SER A 114 5.97 7.50 7.52
N SER A 115 7.11 6.83 7.74
CA SER A 115 8.45 7.37 7.50
C SER A 115 8.77 7.66 6.04
N ILE A 116 8.10 7.00 5.08
CA ILE A 116 8.34 7.17 3.64
C ILE A 116 7.28 8.04 2.96
N LEU A 117 6.23 8.46 3.69
CA LEU A 117 5.18 9.32 3.12
C LEU A 117 5.71 10.67 2.66
N SER A 118 6.77 11.18 3.29
CA SER A 118 7.43 12.43 2.91
C SER A 118 7.99 12.39 1.49
N ASP A 119 8.31 11.20 0.99
CA ASP A 119 8.90 11.00 -0.33
C ASP A 119 7.82 10.78 -1.41
N ILE A 120 6.56 10.60 -1.00
CA ILE A 120 5.42 10.44 -1.91
C ILE A 120 4.83 11.82 -2.21
N PRO A 121 4.87 12.28 -3.48
CA PRO A 121 4.28 13.57 -3.84
C PRO A 121 2.76 13.53 -3.60
N GLY A 122 2.22 14.63 -3.04
CA GLY A 122 0.79 14.71 -2.67
C GLY A 122 -0.20 14.44 -3.81
N ILE A 123 0.24 14.56 -5.08
CA ILE A 123 -0.57 14.22 -6.26
C ILE A 123 -0.91 12.73 -6.35
N GLY A 124 -0.08 11.87 -5.74
CA GLY A 124 -0.27 10.42 -5.77
C GLY A 124 -1.56 9.97 -5.10
N TYR A 125 -2.09 10.78 -4.18
CA TYR A 125 -3.36 10.55 -3.47
C TYR A 125 -4.57 11.12 -4.21
N THR A 126 -4.35 12.02 -5.18
CA THR A 126 -5.44 12.69 -5.91
C THR A 126 -5.85 11.92 -7.17
N VAL A 127 -4.94 11.11 -7.71
CA VAL A 127 -5.21 10.28 -8.87
C VAL A 127 -4.87 8.82 -8.50
N PRO A 128 -5.88 8.02 -8.10
CA PRO A 128 -5.71 6.75 -7.41
C PRO A 128 -5.15 5.60 -8.28
N ASP A 129 -4.83 5.87 -9.54
CA ASP A 129 -4.57 4.85 -10.57
C ASP A 129 -3.15 5.00 -11.18
N LEU A 130 -2.19 5.48 -10.38
CA LEU A 130 -0.84 5.79 -10.86
C LEU A 130 0.22 4.86 -10.28
N ASP A 131 0.36 3.73 -11.00
CA ASP A 131 1.50 2.83 -11.16
C ASP A 131 2.56 2.89 -10.05
N ALA A 132 2.18 2.42 -8.86
CA ALA A 132 3.11 1.98 -7.84
C ALA A 132 3.72 0.64 -8.27
N THR A 133 4.96 0.64 -8.76
CA THR A 133 5.66 -0.62 -9.07
C THR A 133 6.44 -1.07 -7.85
N ILE A 134 6.11 -2.27 -7.34
CA ILE A 134 6.87 -2.93 -6.27
C ILE A 134 7.78 -3.98 -6.90
N VAL A 135 9.09 -3.77 -6.84
CA VAL A 135 10.07 -4.77 -7.28
C VAL A 135 10.61 -5.49 -6.05
N ILE A 136 10.47 -6.82 -6.03
CA ILE A 136 10.94 -7.68 -4.93
C ILE A 136 12.09 -8.54 -5.42
N TYR A 137 13.28 -8.35 -4.85
CA TYR A 137 14.42 -9.23 -5.09
C TYR A 137 14.58 -10.21 -3.93
N VAL A 138 14.39 -11.50 -4.20
CA VAL A 138 14.59 -12.55 -3.21
C VAL A 138 16.06 -12.99 -3.23
N LYS A 139 16.76 -12.76 -2.12
CA LYS A 139 18.12 -13.28 -1.89
C LYS A 139 18.07 -14.41 -0.86
N LYS A 140 18.86 -15.46 -1.12
CA LYS A 140 19.02 -16.64 -0.27
C LYS A 140 20.25 -16.52 0.61
#